data_AF-A0A847BQ17-F1
#
_entry.id   AF-A0A847BQ17-F1
#
_cell.length_a   1.000
_cell.length_b   1.000
_cell.length_c   1.000
_cell.angle_alpha   90.00
_cell.angle_beta   90.00
_cell.angle_gamma   90.00
#
_symmetry.space_group_name_H-M   'P 1'
#
loop_
_entity.id
_entity.type
_entity.pdbx_description
1 polymer ?
#
loop_
_entity_poly.entity_id
_entity_poly.type
_entity_poly.pdbx_seq_one_letter_code
_entity_poly.pdbx_strand_id
1 'polypeptide(L)'
;MIKKNIYIYELFEDGRRAAFYYQNVDGGTRIVSYAGSRSFVKIPEEINGMDVVEIGSSVFSYCDFNSIELPSTLTKIESSAFEYCKFTSVTIPKTVKHVGDSAFYGSKHIYVYDTLQSNAGEIGFSYSRELPHIITVLSADNDQIKFSVPMYTDGSGAHSRLLRSSWGPGATFNFRAFDNYFAKIKGAWIKLSIAISRLKNPVNLSDARRQTYVAYVVRNAKAVMKDFIDANDLDSFTFFESFGTIKKANIDELIEYAVNKQAVAFSAFLMNYKEKNFPSKVSTKRSLSLGSIRTVAPWRMTRNTIDTVDRYRGSDVDVIFPTEVRGNAISKIATATATVPDNYKEIVSLVIPEGYVSIGDNAFRGCENLERISLPSTLKKLGKCAFARCGKLQEVELPKGIKYIEEDCFYNSGLKIVIFHGCDPWISTSAFGRDVRFIGNKHIPGQRISDSWLGSYAKFIEINPKIEYEGKLFVFSGLGTGNARDHEIVQSVIRKGGLFRSTVSGKTDYLIVSPENAGITKIDAAIKQKKKGSSIKVIVLEDLVSDMAEK
;
A
#
# COMPACT_ATOMS: atom_id res chain seq x y z
N MET A 1 1.60 -24.80 -40.72
CA MET A 1 0.84 -26.01 -40.37
C MET A 1 -0.25 -25.64 -39.39
N ILE A 2 -1.52 -25.80 -39.76
CA ILE A 2 -2.64 -25.65 -38.80
C ILE A 2 -2.58 -26.88 -37.90
N LYS A 3 -2.17 -26.72 -36.63
CA LYS A 3 -2.28 -27.81 -35.65
C LYS A 3 -3.78 -28.07 -35.45
N LYS A 4 -4.23 -29.28 -35.80
CA LYS A 4 -5.62 -29.71 -35.56
C LYS A 4 -5.94 -29.55 -34.08
N ASN A 5 -7.18 -29.17 -33.78
CA ASN A 5 -7.75 -29.07 -32.43
C ASN A 5 -7.10 -27.96 -31.56
N ILE A 6 -7.06 -26.73 -32.07
CA ILE A 6 -6.90 -25.52 -31.24
C ILE A 6 -8.18 -24.69 -31.40
N TYR A 7 -8.79 -24.34 -30.28
CA TYR A 7 -9.99 -23.53 -30.17
C TYR A 7 -9.66 -22.16 -29.58
N ILE A 8 -10.60 -21.21 -29.64
CA ILE A 8 -10.45 -19.87 -29.08
C ILE A 8 -11.61 -19.60 -28.12
N TYR A 9 -11.30 -19.11 -26.93
CA TYR A 9 -12.27 -18.55 -26.00
C TYR A 9 -11.96 -17.06 -25.81
N GLU A 10 -12.94 -16.20 -26.04
CA GLU A 10 -12.73 -14.75 -26.06
C GLU A 10 -13.55 -14.06 -24.98
N LEU A 11 -12.88 -13.30 -24.13
CA LEU A 11 -13.50 -12.36 -23.20
C LEU A 11 -13.37 -10.94 -23.75
N PHE A 12 -14.50 -10.25 -23.82
CA PHE A 12 -14.61 -8.84 -24.18
C PHE A 12 -15.26 -8.08 -23.03
N GLU A 13 -14.43 -7.41 -22.24
CA GLU A 13 -14.85 -6.50 -21.17
C GLU A 13 -14.07 -5.19 -21.33
N ASP A 14 -14.68 -4.06 -21.00
CA ASP A 14 -14.07 -2.71 -21.04
C ASP A 14 -13.39 -2.34 -22.38
N GLY A 15 -13.86 -2.93 -23.49
CA GLY A 15 -13.28 -2.77 -24.83
C GLY A 15 -11.89 -3.39 -25.01
N ARG A 16 -11.43 -4.26 -24.09
CA ARG A 16 -10.14 -4.95 -24.17
C ARG A 16 -10.34 -6.45 -24.31
N ARG A 17 -9.91 -7.00 -25.45
CA ARG A 17 -9.94 -8.43 -25.74
C ARG A 17 -8.93 -9.19 -24.86
N ALA A 18 -9.36 -10.32 -24.33
CA ALA A 18 -8.52 -11.40 -23.84
C ALA A 18 -8.94 -12.70 -24.55
N ALA A 19 -8.14 -13.14 -25.52
CA ALA A 19 -8.36 -14.38 -26.26
C ALA A 19 -7.43 -15.47 -25.73
N PHE A 20 -8.01 -16.54 -25.21
CA PHE A 20 -7.32 -17.75 -24.77
C PHE A 20 -7.46 -18.81 -25.84
N TYR A 21 -6.34 -19.22 -26.43
CA TYR A 21 -6.28 -20.35 -27.35
C TYR A 21 -6.09 -21.61 -26.54
N TYR A 22 -6.91 -22.63 -26.77
CA TYR A 22 -6.94 -23.82 -25.92
C TYR A 22 -7.07 -25.13 -26.71
N GLN A 23 -6.74 -26.24 -26.04
CA GLN A 23 -6.90 -27.60 -26.52
C GLN A 23 -7.57 -28.43 -25.42
N ASN A 24 -8.41 -29.38 -25.81
CA ASN A 24 -8.96 -30.36 -24.87
C ASN A 24 -7.88 -31.39 -24.55
N VAL A 25 -7.75 -31.75 -23.28
CA VAL A 25 -6.79 -32.75 -22.76
C VAL A 25 -7.50 -33.68 -21.78
N ASP A 26 -6.87 -34.81 -21.44
CA ASP A 26 -7.44 -35.73 -20.46
C ASP A 26 -7.62 -35.02 -19.11
N GLY A 27 -8.88 -34.91 -18.67
CA GLY A 27 -9.25 -34.22 -17.43
C GLY A 27 -9.60 -32.73 -17.57
N GLY A 28 -9.59 -32.12 -18.76
CA GLY A 28 -10.12 -30.76 -18.95
C GLY A 28 -9.52 -29.99 -20.12
N THR A 29 -9.29 -28.70 -19.91
CA THR A 29 -8.80 -27.73 -20.90
C THR A 29 -7.35 -27.31 -20.62
N ARG A 30 -6.52 -27.32 -21.67
CA ARG A 30 -5.17 -26.76 -21.70
C ARG A 30 -5.14 -25.44 -22.48
N ILE A 31 -4.67 -24.36 -21.86
CA ILE A 31 -4.36 -23.11 -22.59
C ILE A 31 -3.01 -23.25 -23.30
N VAL A 32 -2.95 -22.88 -24.58
CA VAL A 32 -1.77 -23.04 -25.45
C VAL A 32 -1.31 -21.74 -26.13
N SER A 33 -2.08 -20.65 -26.04
CA SER A 33 -1.61 -19.29 -26.35
C SER A 33 -2.56 -18.26 -25.73
N TYR A 34 -2.07 -17.06 -25.48
CA TYR A 34 -2.86 -15.91 -25.04
C TYR A 34 -2.61 -14.70 -25.93
N ALA A 35 -3.68 -14.00 -26.32
CA ALA A 35 -3.60 -12.72 -26.99
C ALA A 35 -4.57 -11.72 -26.34
N GLY A 36 -4.04 -10.70 -25.66
CA GLY A 36 -4.86 -9.66 -25.07
C GLY A 36 -4.07 -8.47 -24.54
N SER A 37 -4.77 -7.34 -24.39
CA SER A 37 -4.22 -6.05 -23.95
C SER A 37 -4.74 -5.61 -22.57
N ARG A 38 -5.37 -6.52 -21.82
CA ARG A 38 -5.82 -6.26 -20.45
C ARG A 38 -4.61 -6.13 -19.52
N SER A 39 -4.63 -5.13 -18.65
CA SER A 39 -3.61 -4.92 -17.60
C SER A 39 -3.78 -5.85 -16.39
N PHE A 40 -4.94 -6.51 -16.31
CA PHE A 40 -5.25 -7.59 -15.38
C PHE A 40 -5.79 -8.76 -16.20
N VAL A 41 -5.28 -9.96 -15.96
CA VAL A 41 -5.72 -11.18 -16.64
C VAL A 41 -6.33 -12.13 -15.63
N LYS A 42 -7.63 -12.36 -15.71
CA LYS A 42 -8.28 -13.49 -15.04
C LYS A 42 -8.38 -14.64 -16.03
N ILE A 43 -7.74 -15.75 -15.72
CA ILE A 43 -7.94 -16.99 -16.47
C ILE A 43 -9.27 -17.61 -15.99
N PRO A 44 -10.15 -18.06 -16.91
CA PRO A 44 -11.41 -18.72 -16.53
C PRO A 44 -11.19 -20.00 -15.72
N GLU A 45 -12.10 -20.31 -14.79
CA GLU A 45 -12.16 -21.62 -14.11
C GLU A 45 -12.51 -22.74 -15.09
N GLU A 46 -13.44 -22.47 -16.02
CA GLU A 46 -13.89 -23.39 -17.06
C GLU A 46 -13.86 -22.70 -18.43
N ILE A 47 -13.63 -23.50 -19.48
CA ILE A 47 -13.88 -23.10 -20.86
C ILE A 47 -14.81 -24.14 -21.49
N ASN A 48 -15.97 -23.71 -21.97
CA ASN A 48 -17.01 -24.55 -22.57
C ASN A 48 -17.42 -25.76 -21.69
N GLY A 49 -17.56 -25.56 -20.38
CA GLY A 49 -17.97 -26.61 -19.42
C GLY A 49 -16.86 -27.62 -19.08
N MET A 50 -15.60 -27.28 -19.36
CA MET A 50 -14.43 -28.08 -19.00
C MET A 50 -13.43 -27.23 -18.22
N ASP A 51 -13.10 -27.67 -17.01
CA ASP A 51 -12.08 -27.10 -16.11
C ASP A 51 -10.79 -26.71 -16.84
N VAL A 52 -10.24 -25.53 -16.55
CA VAL A 52 -8.92 -25.11 -17.03
C VAL A 52 -7.86 -25.75 -16.13
N VAL A 53 -7.38 -26.93 -16.54
CA VAL A 53 -6.48 -27.78 -15.75
C VAL A 53 -5.01 -27.61 -16.09
N GLU A 54 -4.66 -27.06 -17.25
CA GLU A 54 -3.26 -26.87 -17.67
C GLU A 54 -2.99 -25.53 -18.37
N ILE A 55 -1.85 -24.92 -18.06
CA ILE A 55 -1.25 -23.81 -18.83
C ILE A 55 0.01 -24.32 -19.52
N GLY A 56 0.01 -24.27 -20.85
CA GLY A 56 1.09 -24.72 -21.72
C GLY A 56 2.38 -23.89 -21.64
N SER A 57 3.43 -24.39 -22.28
CA SER A 57 4.76 -23.78 -22.24
C SER A 57 4.76 -22.41 -22.91
N SER A 58 5.42 -21.42 -22.28
CA SER A 58 5.58 -20.05 -22.80
C SER A 58 4.29 -19.27 -23.15
N VAL A 59 3.11 -19.73 -22.74
CA VAL A 59 1.79 -19.20 -23.17
C VAL A 59 1.60 -17.70 -22.94
N PHE A 60 2.08 -17.19 -21.81
CA PHE A 60 2.02 -15.78 -21.41
C PHE A 60 3.41 -15.13 -21.36
N SER A 61 4.44 -15.77 -21.92
CA SER A 61 5.81 -15.26 -21.85
C SER A 61 5.90 -13.85 -22.48
N TYR A 62 6.65 -12.96 -21.83
CA TYR A 62 6.79 -11.53 -22.14
C TYR A 62 5.47 -10.73 -22.16
N CYS A 63 4.39 -11.24 -21.53
CA CYS A 63 3.13 -10.49 -21.49
C CYS A 63 3.14 -9.32 -20.49
N ASP A 64 2.54 -8.22 -20.95
CA ASP A 64 2.64 -6.89 -20.36
C ASP A 64 1.61 -6.58 -19.25
N PHE A 65 0.90 -7.59 -18.74
CA PHE A 65 -0.09 -7.40 -17.67
C PHE A 65 0.55 -7.24 -16.29
N ASN A 66 -0.09 -6.42 -15.44
CA ASN A 66 0.40 -6.03 -14.12
C ASN A 66 -0.08 -6.96 -13.00
N SER A 67 -1.16 -7.72 -13.22
CA SER A 67 -1.72 -8.69 -12.28
C SER A 67 -2.41 -9.85 -13.00
N ILE A 68 -2.48 -10.99 -12.32
CA ILE A 68 -3.08 -12.22 -12.84
C ILE A 68 -3.82 -12.99 -11.74
N GLU A 69 -4.97 -13.57 -12.10
CA GLU A 69 -5.66 -14.61 -11.35
C GLU A 69 -5.58 -15.93 -12.12
N LEU A 70 -5.04 -16.96 -11.47
CA LEU A 70 -4.99 -18.35 -11.94
C LEU A 70 -6.24 -19.09 -11.43
N PRO A 71 -6.83 -20.03 -12.20
CA PRO A 71 -8.06 -20.68 -11.81
C PRO A 71 -7.81 -21.71 -10.71
N SER A 72 -8.79 -21.88 -9.82
CA SER A 72 -8.78 -22.87 -8.75
C SER A 72 -8.73 -24.32 -9.26
N THR A 73 -9.19 -24.58 -10.48
CA THR A 73 -9.11 -25.88 -11.17
C THR A 73 -7.70 -26.26 -11.67
N LEU A 74 -6.74 -25.34 -11.66
CA LEU A 74 -5.45 -25.52 -12.32
C LEU A 74 -4.59 -26.61 -11.68
N THR A 75 -4.23 -27.65 -12.44
CA THR A 75 -3.37 -28.75 -11.96
C THR A 75 -1.94 -28.69 -12.49
N LYS A 76 -1.68 -27.98 -13.59
CA LYS A 76 -0.36 -27.99 -14.24
C LYS A 76 -0.01 -26.64 -14.88
N ILE A 77 1.22 -26.20 -14.65
CA ILE A 77 1.84 -25.04 -15.29
C ILE A 77 3.13 -25.54 -15.93
N GLU A 78 3.27 -25.35 -17.23
CA GLU A 78 4.43 -25.82 -17.99
C GLU A 78 5.59 -24.82 -17.98
N SER A 79 6.75 -25.25 -18.50
CA SER A 79 7.97 -24.45 -18.53
C SER A 79 7.78 -23.09 -19.21
N SER A 80 8.42 -22.05 -18.64
CA SER A 80 8.37 -20.66 -19.13
C SER A 80 6.98 -20.02 -19.27
N ALA A 81 5.90 -20.63 -18.76
CA ALA A 81 4.51 -20.17 -18.96
C ALA A 81 4.29 -18.66 -18.76
N PHE A 82 4.92 -18.05 -17.75
CA PHE A 82 4.86 -16.62 -17.40
C PHE A 82 6.25 -15.95 -17.33
N GLU A 83 7.21 -16.46 -18.10
CA GLU A 83 8.57 -15.91 -18.14
C GLU A 83 8.58 -14.45 -18.65
N TYR A 84 9.22 -13.55 -17.91
CA TYR A 84 9.33 -12.09 -18.14
C TYR A 84 8.00 -11.31 -18.19
N CYS A 85 6.93 -11.79 -17.55
CA CYS A 85 5.71 -10.98 -17.39
C CYS A 85 5.92 -9.77 -16.46
N LYS A 86 5.14 -8.70 -16.64
CA LYS A 86 5.23 -7.46 -15.84
C LYS A 86 4.65 -7.53 -14.42
N PHE A 87 3.86 -8.56 -14.08
CA PHE A 87 3.25 -8.67 -12.76
C PHE A 87 4.29 -8.85 -11.65
N THR A 88 4.08 -8.18 -10.52
CA THR A 88 5.00 -8.27 -9.37
C THR A 88 4.72 -9.48 -8.50
N SER A 89 3.49 -9.99 -8.48
CA SER A 89 3.10 -11.10 -7.61
C SER A 89 2.07 -12.05 -8.25
N VAL A 90 2.16 -13.33 -7.91
CA VAL A 90 1.18 -14.37 -8.29
C VAL A 90 1.01 -15.39 -7.15
N THR A 91 -0.21 -15.92 -7.01
CA THR A 91 -0.52 -17.03 -6.09
C THR A 91 -0.78 -18.29 -6.90
N ILE A 92 -0.03 -19.35 -6.63
CA ILE A 92 -0.22 -20.66 -7.25
C ILE A 92 -1.37 -21.39 -6.53
N PRO A 93 -2.41 -21.86 -7.23
CA PRO A 93 -3.53 -22.60 -6.63
C PRO A 93 -3.11 -23.89 -5.89
N LYS A 94 -3.87 -24.26 -4.85
CA LYS A 94 -3.65 -25.46 -3.99
C LYS A 94 -3.72 -26.78 -4.78
N THR A 95 -4.34 -26.74 -5.95
CA THR A 95 -4.56 -27.82 -6.92
C THR A 95 -3.38 -28.04 -7.86
N VAL A 96 -2.42 -27.10 -7.98
CA VAL A 96 -1.30 -27.21 -8.91
C VAL A 96 -0.33 -28.29 -8.45
N LYS A 97 -0.24 -29.35 -9.25
CA LYS A 97 0.63 -30.51 -9.05
C LYS A 97 2.00 -30.27 -9.67
N HIS A 98 2.10 -29.58 -10.81
CA HIS A 98 3.38 -29.38 -11.49
C HIS A 98 3.56 -27.94 -11.96
N VAL A 99 4.79 -27.46 -11.83
CA VAL A 99 5.26 -26.16 -12.32
C VAL A 99 6.56 -26.42 -13.06
N GLY A 100 6.59 -26.22 -14.38
CA GLY A 100 7.77 -26.45 -15.20
C GLY A 100 8.88 -25.42 -14.97
N ASP A 101 10.08 -25.72 -15.45
CA ASP A 101 11.24 -24.84 -15.28
C ASP A 101 10.98 -23.46 -15.91
N SER A 102 11.41 -22.39 -15.22
CA SER A 102 11.25 -20.99 -15.63
C SER A 102 9.81 -20.47 -15.67
N ALA A 103 8.81 -21.24 -15.22
CA ALA A 103 7.39 -20.88 -15.36
C ALA A 103 7.02 -19.48 -14.83
N PHE A 104 7.76 -18.95 -13.85
CA PHE A 104 7.58 -17.60 -13.26
C PHE A 104 8.89 -16.79 -13.25
N TYR A 105 9.76 -17.00 -14.24
CA TYR A 105 10.99 -16.25 -14.37
C TYR A 105 10.70 -14.74 -14.54
N GLY A 106 11.44 -13.87 -13.83
CA GLY A 106 11.19 -12.43 -13.77
C GLY A 106 10.15 -11.96 -12.74
N SER A 107 9.26 -12.81 -12.23
CA SER A 107 8.23 -12.42 -11.23
C SER A 107 8.83 -12.15 -9.85
N LYS A 108 8.55 -11.00 -9.22
CA LYS A 108 9.19 -10.59 -7.96
C LYS A 108 8.76 -11.41 -6.73
N HIS A 109 7.50 -11.83 -6.66
CA HIS A 109 6.93 -12.50 -5.49
C HIS A 109 6.02 -13.65 -5.93
N ILE A 110 6.28 -14.87 -5.45
CA ILE A 110 5.45 -16.04 -5.74
C ILE A 110 4.91 -16.58 -4.41
N TYR A 111 3.58 -16.67 -4.31
CA TYR A 111 2.90 -17.31 -3.18
C TYR A 111 2.55 -18.75 -3.56
N VAL A 112 2.84 -19.68 -2.66
CA VAL A 112 2.54 -21.12 -2.80
C VAL A 112 1.95 -21.65 -1.50
N TYR A 113 1.20 -22.75 -1.57
CA TYR A 113 0.67 -23.40 -0.37
C TYR A 113 1.57 -24.54 0.10
N ASP A 114 1.52 -24.83 1.41
CA ASP A 114 2.34 -25.86 2.04
C ASP A 114 1.81 -27.29 1.85
N THR A 115 0.56 -27.43 1.39
CA THR A 115 0.06 -28.66 0.76
C THR A 115 -0.39 -28.34 -0.66
N LEU A 116 0.15 -29.06 -1.64
CA LEU A 116 -0.38 -29.13 -3.00
C LEU A 116 -0.92 -30.55 -3.21
N GLN A 117 -2.05 -30.74 -3.90
CA GLN A 117 -2.69 -32.06 -3.97
C GLN A 117 -2.00 -33.06 -4.92
N SER A 118 -0.93 -33.71 -4.45
CA SER A 118 -0.38 -35.00 -4.94
C SER A 118 0.29 -35.08 -6.33
N ASN A 119 1.35 -35.89 -6.39
CA ASN A 119 2.17 -36.24 -7.57
C ASN A 119 2.90 -35.09 -8.29
N ALA A 120 3.43 -34.13 -7.52
CA ALA A 120 4.38 -33.15 -8.01
C ALA A 120 5.75 -33.77 -8.34
N GLY A 121 5.99 -34.03 -9.63
CA GLY A 121 7.35 -33.96 -10.17
C GLY A 121 7.84 -32.51 -10.10
N GLU A 122 8.95 -32.30 -9.37
CA GLU A 122 9.75 -31.08 -9.24
C GLU A 122 9.09 -29.74 -9.59
N ILE A 123 8.82 -28.90 -8.57
CA ILE A 123 8.46 -27.49 -8.79
C ILE A 123 9.67 -26.74 -9.37
N GLY A 124 9.61 -26.47 -10.66
CA GLY A 124 10.60 -25.88 -11.54
C GLY A 124 10.82 -24.38 -11.36
N PHE A 125 11.11 -23.92 -10.14
CA PHE A 125 11.66 -22.58 -9.97
C PHE A 125 13.08 -22.56 -10.56
N SER A 126 13.21 -22.11 -11.82
CA SER A 126 14.51 -21.89 -12.46
C SER A 126 15.11 -20.54 -12.05
N TYR A 127 16.31 -20.26 -12.55
CA TYR A 127 17.27 -19.37 -11.90
C TYR A 127 17.46 -18.07 -12.67
N SER A 128 16.94 -16.96 -12.17
CA SER A 128 17.54 -15.66 -12.51
C SER A 128 18.82 -15.43 -11.72
N ARG A 129 19.89 -15.01 -12.41
CA ARG A 129 21.08 -14.42 -11.76
C ARG A 129 20.88 -12.94 -11.41
N GLU A 130 19.81 -12.33 -11.91
CA GLU A 130 19.70 -10.87 -12.07
C GLU A 130 18.54 -10.26 -11.28
N LEU A 131 17.52 -11.05 -10.91
CA LEU A 131 16.34 -10.57 -10.19
C LEU A 131 16.04 -11.40 -8.92
N PRO A 132 15.76 -10.74 -7.78
CA PRO A 132 15.42 -11.44 -6.56
C PRO A 132 13.96 -11.89 -6.55
N HIS A 133 13.74 -13.20 -6.49
CA HIS A 133 12.42 -13.77 -6.27
C HIS A 133 12.18 -13.95 -4.76
N ILE A 134 11.03 -13.50 -4.24
CA ILE A 134 10.56 -13.88 -2.91
C ILE A 134 9.56 -15.01 -3.07
N ILE A 135 9.83 -16.17 -2.46
CA ILE A 135 8.85 -17.27 -2.38
C ILE A 135 8.25 -17.24 -0.97
N THR A 136 6.93 -17.06 -0.90
CA THR A 136 6.16 -17.11 0.36
C THR A 136 5.32 -18.37 0.40
N VAL A 137 5.50 -19.15 1.45
CA VAL A 137 4.70 -20.35 1.71
C VAL A 137 3.57 -19.98 2.65
N LEU A 138 2.35 -20.18 2.17
CA LEU A 138 1.08 -20.00 2.88
C LEU A 138 0.58 -21.33 3.44
N SER A 139 -0.17 -21.25 4.53
CA SER A 139 -0.91 -22.36 5.12
C SER A 139 -2.09 -22.73 4.24
N ALA A 140 -2.22 -24.00 3.84
CA ALA A 140 -3.39 -24.44 3.08
C ALA A 140 -4.71 -24.33 3.88
N ASP A 141 -4.65 -24.42 5.22
CA ASP A 141 -5.83 -24.45 6.10
C ASP A 141 -6.45 -23.06 6.35
N ASN A 142 -5.64 -22.01 6.36
CA ASN A 142 -6.04 -20.67 6.83
C ASN A 142 -5.27 -19.50 6.17
N ASP A 143 -4.57 -19.78 5.07
CA ASP A 143 -3.83 -18.84 4.22
C ASP A 143 -2.78 -17.98 4.95
N GLN A 144 -2.44 -18.32 6.21
CA GLN A 144 -1.41 -17.64 7.00
C GLN A 144 -0.02 -17.87 6.42
N ILE A 145 0.82 -16.83 6.40
CA ILE A 145 2.23 -16.95 6.03
C ILE A 145 2.93 -17.89 7.02
N LYS A 146 3.52 -18.99 6.53
CA LYS A 146 4.37 -19.88 7.32
C LYS A 146 5.84 -19.46 7.26
N PHE A 147 6.29 -18.91 6.13
CA PHE A 147 7.58 -18.21 5.96
C PHE A 147 7.69 -17.59 4.56
N SER A 148 8.66 -16.68 4.40
CA SER A 148 9.06 -16.09 3.11
C SER A 148 10.58 -16.20 2.95
N VAL A 149 11.06 -16.71 1.81
CA VAL A 149 12.49 -16.83 1.51
C VAL A 149 12.86 -15.96 0.31
N PRO A 150 13.86 -15.07 0.46
CA PRO A 150 14.48 -14.42 -0.68
C PRO A 150 15.40 -15.40 -1.42
N MET A 151 15.03 -15.77 -2.65
CA MET A 151 15.83 -16.56 -3.59
C MET A 151 16.86 -15.66 -4.28
N TYR A 152 17.98 -15.45 -3.61
CA TYR A 152 19.18 -14.87 -4.23
C TYR A 152 20.17 -16.00 -4.54
N THR A 153 20.79 -15.96 -5.71
CA THR A 153 21.90 -16.86 -5.99
C THR A 153 23.15 -16.38 -5.27
N ASP A 154 23.64 -17.15 -4.30
CA ASP A 154 25.03 -17.11 -3.83
C ASP A 154 25.98 -17.85 -4.79
N GLY A 155 25.59 -17.94 -6.07
CA GLY A 155 26.23 -18.79 -7.09
C GLY A 155 26.06 -20.31 -6.90
N SER A 156 25.67 -20.80 -5.71
CA SER A 156 25.77 -22.23 -5.39
C SER A 156 24.60 -23.09 -5.89
N GLY A 157 23.46 -22.47 -6.20
CA GLY A 157 22.18 -23.14 -6.48
C GLY A 157 21.65 -23.99 -5.31
N ALA A 158 22.14 -23.78 -4.08
CA ALA A 158 21.80 -24.65 -2.96
C ALA A 158 20.43 -24.32 -2.33
N HIS A 159 19.97 -23.07 -2.42
CA HIS A 159 18.67 -22.61 -1.90
C HIS A 159 17.47 -23.14 -2.72
N SER A 160 17.59 -23.17 -4.04
CA SER A 160 16.60 -23.79 -4.93
C SER A 160 16.55 -25.31 -4.77
N ARG A 161 17.72 -25.98 -4.65
CA ARG A 161 17.78 -27.41 -4.32
C ARG A 161 17.16 -27.70 -2.95
N LEU A 162 17.34 -26.81 -1.96
CA LEU A 162 16.63 -26.91 -0.69
C LEU A 162 15.12 -26.83 -0.88
N LEU A 163 14.60 -25.80 -1.56
CA LEU A 163 13.16 -25.71 -1.80
C LEU A 163 12.64 -26.94 -2.55
N ARG A 164 13.26 -27.30 -3.69
CA ARG A 164 12.88 -28.46 -4.52
C ARG A 164 12.89 -29.78 -3.72
N SER A 165 13.81 -29.96 -2.77
CA SER A 165 13.85 -31.13 -1.87
C SER A 165 13.02 -31.00 -0.59
N SER A 166 12.46 -29.82 -0.30
CA SER A 166 11.56 -29.59 0.84
C SER A 166 10.11 -29.92 0.48
N TRP A 167 9.68 -29.78 -0.77
CA TRP A 167 8.42 -30.40 -1.22
C TRP A 167 8.63 -31.92 -1.40
N GLY A 168 8.05 -32.72 -0.51
CA GLY A 168 8.20 -34.17 -0.51
C GLY A 168 7.21 -34.88 -1.45
N PRO A 169 7.21 -36.24 -1.47
CA PRO A 169 6.16 -37.02 -2.13
C PRO A 169 4.78 -36.59 -1.63
N GLY A 170 3.83 -36.40 -2.54
CA GLY A 170 2.53 -35.83 -2.21
C GLY A 170 2.50 -34.30 -2.11
N ALA A 171 3.62 -33.62 -2.39
CA ALA A 171 3.76 -32.16 -2.46
C ALA A 171 3.40 -31.40 -1.17
N THR A 172 3.64 -32.02 -0.02
CA THR A 172 3.65 -31.37 1.30
C THR A 172 5.02 -30.77 1.59
N PHE A 173 5.06 -29.54 2.11
CA PHE A 173 6.30 -28.87 2.49
C PHE A 173 6.87 -29.41 3.82
N ASN A 174 8.08 -29.94 3.77
CA ASN A 174 8.81 -30.49 4.90
C ASN A 174 9.54 -29.39 5.68
N PHE A 175 8.79 -28.66 6.51
CA PHE A 175 9.31 -27.62 7.42
C PHE A 175 10.49 -28.12 8.27
N ARG A 176 10.48 -29.38 8.70
CA ARG A 176 11.57 -29.96 9.50
C ARG A 176 12.86 -30.11 8.70
N ALA A 177 12.79 -30.53 7.44
CA ALA A 177 13.95 -30.59 6.55
C ALA A 177 14.50 -29.19 6.23
N PHE A 178 13.61 -28.22 5.98
CA PHE A 178 13.98 -26.82 5.77
C PHE A 178 14.69 -26.21 7.00
N ASP A 179 14.07 -26.31 8.18
CA ASP A 179 14.63 -25.80 9.44
C ASP A 179 15.94 -26.52 9.81
N ASN A 180 16.12 -27.80 9.45
CA ASN A 180 17.39 -28.53 9.60
C ASN A 180 18.48 -28.00 8.65
N TYR A 181 18.13 -27.60 7.42
CA TYR A 181 19.07 -27.09 6.44
C TYR A 181 19.63 -25.71 6.83
N PHE A 182 18.93 -24.94 7.64
CA PHE A 182 19.37 -23.62 8.12
C PHE A 182 20.85 -23.57 8.56
N ALA A 183 21.32 -24.61 9.26
CA ALA A 183 22.71 -24.73 9.67
C ALA A 183 23.71 -24.66 8.49
N LYS A 184 23.37 -25.27 7.35
CA LYS A 184 24.18 -25.41 6.14
C LYS A 184 24.24 -24.16 5.26
N ILE A 185 23.36 -23.17 5.49
CA ILE A 185 23.36 -21.90 4.74
C ILE A 185 24.66 -21.14 5.03
N LYS A 186 25.40 -20.77 3.98
CA LYS A 186 26.67 -20.03 4.07
C LYS A 186 26.50 -18.51 3.99
N GLY A 187 25.54 -18.01 3.20
CA GLY A 187 25.30 -16.57 3.03
C GLY A 187 24.74 -15.91 4.29
N ALA A 188 25.51 -15.03 4.90
CA ALA A 188 25.16 -14.40 6.19
C ALA A 188 23.83 -13.63 6.14
N TRP A 189 23.62 -12.83 5.08
CA TRP A 189 22.39 -12.07 4.84
C TRP A 189 21.18 -12.98 4.62
N ILE A 190 21.26 -13.96 3.70
CA ILE A 190 20.16 -14.91 3.41
C ILE A 190 19.73 -15.65 4.69
N LYS A 191 20.72 -16.11 5.47
CA LYS A 191 20.51 -16.79 6.75
C LYS A 191 19.83 -15.86 7.77
N LEU A 192 20.14 -14.57 7.75
CA LEU A 192 19.50 -13.57 8.59
C LEU A 192 18.04 -13.34 8.18
N SER A 193 17.78 -13.15 6.89
CA SER A 193 16.43 -12.96 6.34
C SER A 193 15.50 -14.16 6.63
N ILE A 194 16.01 -15.39 6.51
CA ILE A 194 15.25 -16.61 6.86
C ILE A 194 14.95 -16.67 8.36
N ALA A 195 15.93 -16.37 9.23
CA ALA A 195 15.73 -16.35 10.68
C ALA A 195 14.70 -15.30 11.09
N ILE A 196 14.78 -14.09 10.51
CA ILE A 196 13.81 -13.01 10.70
C ILE A 196 12.41 -13.47 10.26
N SER A 197 12.29 -14.07 9.08
CA SER A 197 10.99 -14.51 8.53
C SER A 197 10.34 -15.61 9.36
N ARG A 198 11.09 -16.63 9.80
CA ARG A 198 10.59 -17.71 10.67
C ARG A 198 10.23 -17.22 12.08
N LEU A 199 10.90 -16.20 12.60
CA LEU A 199 10.54 -15.61 13.90
C LEU A 199 9.29 -14.73 13.84
N LYS A 200 9.12 -13.94 12.77
CA LYS A 200 7.86 -13.21 12.52
C LYS A 200 6.68 -14.14 12.25
N ASN A 201 6.92 -15.28 11.61
CA ASN A 201 5.88 -16.25 11.18
C ASN A 201 6.16 -17.64 11.79
N PRO A 202 5.95 -17.85 13.09
CA PRO A 202 6.39 -19.05 13.81
C PRO A 202 5.49 -20.29 13.60
N VAL A 203 4.82 -20.41 12.45
CA VAL A 203 3.93 -21.53 12.15
C VAL A 203 4.75 -22.81 11.94
N ASN A 204 4.33 -23.92 12.55
CA ASN A 204 5.06 -25.19 12.54
C ASN A 204 6.55 -25.06 12.95
N LEU A 205 6.88 -24.15 13.86
CA LEU A 205 8.24 -23.90 14.35
C LEU A 205 8.43 -24.49 15.76
N SER A 206 9.32 -25.49 15.92
CA SER A 206 9.63 -26.06 17.24
C SER A 206 10.48 -25.11 18.09
N ASP A 207 10.34 -25.17 19.42
CA ASP A 207 11.07 -24.29 20.34
C ASP A 207 12.60 -24.37 20.19
N ALA A 208 13.15 -25.57 19.99
CA ALA A 208 14.58 -25.75 19.76
C ALA A 208 15.07 -25.04 18.47
N ARG A 209 14.23 -25.03 17.42
CA ARG A 209 14.52 -24.27 16.18
C ARG A 209 14.29 -22.77 16.38
N ARG A 210 13.24 -22.36 17.09
CA ARG A 210 13.00 -20.98 17.50
C ARG A 210 14.22 -20.41 18.24
N GLN A 211 14.73 -21.10 19.25
CA GLN A 211 15.95 -20.72 19.98
C GLN A 211 17.18 -20.63 19.05
N THR A 212 17.32 -21.55 18.09
CA THR A 212 18.39 -21.48 17.08
C THR A 212 18.32 -20.19 16.25
N TYR A 213 17.12 -19.79 15.80
CA TYR A 213 16.92 -18.55 15.05
C TYR A 213 17.17 -17.31 15.92
N VAL A 214 16.65 -17.29 17.15
CA VAL A 214 16.89 -16.18 18.10
C VAL A 214 18.38 -15.99 18.36
N ALA A 215 19.11 -17.07 18.65
CA ALA A 215 20.56 -17.01 18.87
C ALA A 215 21.31 -16.46 17.63
N TYR A 216 20.88 -16.82 16.42
CA TYR A 216 21.47 -16.29 15.19
C TYR A 216 21.17 -14.80 14.98
N VAL A 217 19.92 -14.36 15.19
CA VAL A 217 19.52 -12.94 15.10
C VAL A 217 20.25 -12.10 16.15
N VAL A 218 20.29 -12.55 17.41
CA VAL A 218 20.99 -11.85 18.50
C VAL A 218 22.50 -11.76 18.26
N ARG A 219 23.12 -12.76 17.63
CA ARG A 219 24.54 -12.71 17.23
C ARG A 219 24.81 -11.68 16.13
N ASN A 220 23.84 -11.42 15.26
CA ASN A 220 23.92 -10.47 14.15
C ASN A 220 23.16 -9.15 14.42
N ALA A 221 22.75 -8.90 15.67
CA ALA A 221 21.79 -7.87 16.02
C ALA A 221 22.14 -6.46 15.49
N LYS A 222 23.42 -6.09 15.50
CA LYS A 222 23.89 -4.81 14.96
C LYS A 222 23.57 -4.64 13.47
N ALA A 223 23.67 -5.69 12.65
CA ALA A 223 23.29 -5.62 11.24
C ALA A 223 21.77 -5.55 11.09
N VAL A 224 21.04 -6.43 11.77
CA VAL A 224 19.57 -6.48 11.79
C VAL A 224 18.95 -5.12 12.10
N MET A 225 19.40 -4.47 13.16
CA MET A 225 18.82 -3.20 13.61
C MET A 225 19.19 -2.04 12.67
N LYS A 226 20.35 -2.09 11.99
CA LYS A 226 20.69 -1.12 10.94
C LYS A 226 19.87 -1.32 9.67
N ASP A 227 19.69 -2.57 9.23
CA ASP A 227 18.84 -2.89 8.06
C ASP A 227 17.40 -2.37 8.26
N PHE A 228 16.84 -2.48 9.47
CA PHE A 228 15.50 -1.91 9.78
C PHE A 228 15.48 -0.38 9.83
N ILE A 229 16.55 0.28 10.33
CA ILE A 229 16.69 1.74 10.27
C ILE A 229 16.72 2.21 8.80
N ASP A 230 17.52 1.53 7.96
CA ASP A 230 17.65 1.86 6.54
C ASP A 230 16.36 1.59 5.74
N ALA A 231 15.54 0.64 6.17
CA ALA A 231 14.23 0.35 5.60
C ALA A 231 13.07 1.20 6.18
N ASN A 232 13.33 2.05 7.18
CA ASN A 232 12.31 2.76 7.98
C ASN A 232 11.24 1.83 8.60
N ASP A 233 11.62 0.58 8.94
CA ASP A 233 10.73 -0.49 9.41
C ASP A 233 10.72 -0.59 10.96
N LEU A 234 10.00 0.35 11.61
CA LEU A 234 9.94 0.46 13.07
C LEU A 234 9.18 -0.71 13.73
N ASP A 235 8.16 -1.26 13.05
CA ASP A 235 7.41 -2.42 13.52
C ASP A 235 8.34 -3.64 13.69
N SER A 236 9.23 -3.87 12.72
CA SER A 236 10.22 -4.94 12.81
C SER A 236 11.30 -4.66 13.84
N PHE A 237 11.76 -3.42 13.93
CA PHE A 237 12.75 -2.99 14.91
C PHE A 237 12.26 -3.24 16.35
N THR A 238 11.03 -2.83 16.66
CA THR A 238 10.41 -3.03 17.97
C THR A 238 10.08 -4.50 18.23
N PHE A 239 9.62 -5.27 17.23
CA PHE A 239 9.48 -6.71 17.36
C PHE A 239 10.81 -7.39 17.73
N PHE A 240 11.91 -7.02 17.07
CA PHE A 240 13.21 -7.63 17.32
C PHE A 240 13.95 -7.14 18.58
N GLU A 241 13.57 -5.99 19.14
CA GLU A 241 14.03 -5.54 20.46
C GLU A 241 13.76 -6.60 21.54
N SER A 242 12.55 -7.18 21.55
CA SER A 242 12.10 -8.18 22.54
C SER A 242 12.99 -9.44 22.64
N PHE A 243 13.84 -9.71 21.64
CA PHE A 243 14.79 -10.82 21.65
C PHE A 243 16.17 -10.45 22.25
N GLY A 244 16.35 -9.24 22.78
CA GLY A 244 17.62 -8.76 23.33
C GLY A 244 18.65 -8.42 22.26
N THR A 245 18.20 -7.85 21.13
CA THR A 245 19.06 -7.35 20.04
C THR A 245 19.76 -6.04 20.42
N ILE A 246 19.10 -5.18 21.20
CA ILE A 246 19.68 -3.94 21.72
C ILE A 246 20.37 -4.23 23.06
N LYS A 247 21.63 -3.85 23.18
CA LYS A 247 22.50 -4.11 24.33
C LYS A 247 23.34 -2.87 24.63
N LYS A 248 23.80 -2.73 25.88
CA LYS A 248 24.75 -1.67 26.28
C LYS A 248 25.99 -1.55 25.35
N ALA A 249 26.41 -2.65 24.75
CA ALA A 249 27.58 -2.70 23.85
C ALA A 249 27.30 -2.27 22.39
N ASN A 250 26.05 -2.10 21.94
CA ASN A 250 25.73 -1.66 20.58
C ASN A 250 24.79 -0.45 20.51
N ILE A 251 24.13 -0.08 21.61
CA ILE A 251 23.09 0.96 21.59
C ILE A 251 23.60 2.34 21.17
N ASP A 252 24.80 2.73 21.60
CA ASP A 252 25.37 4.05 21.28
C ASP A 252 25.65 4.18 19.78
N GLU A 253 26.19 3.13 19.16
CA GLU A 253 26.42 3.08 17.71
C GLU A 253 25.10 3.02 16.91
N LEU A 254 24.06 2.39 17.46
CA LEU A 254 22.73 2.39 16.82
C LEU A 254 22.08 3.78 16.89
N ILE A 255 22.24 4.51 18.01
CA ILE A 255 21.79 5.91 18.12
C ILE A 255 22.53 6.77 17.11
N GLU A 256 23.86 6.69 17.06
CA GLU A 256 24.69 7.43 16.11
C GLU A 256 24.29 7.13 14.66
N TYR A 257 24.06 5.84 14.33
CA TYR A 257 23.61 5.44 13.00
C TYR A 257 22.24 6.01 12.65
N ALA A 258 21.26 5.94 13.56
CA ALA A 258 19.92 6.49 13.36
C ALA A 258 19.95 8.02 13.18
N VAL A 259 20.74 8.73 13.98
CA VAL A 259 20.92 10.19 13.87
C VAL A 259 21.57 10.57 12.54
N ASN A 260 22.65 9.87 12.14
CA ASN A 260 23.33 10.10 10.85
C ASN A 260 22.42 9.79 9.64
N LYS A 261 21.47 8.87 9.79
CA LYS A 261 20.43 8.53 8.80
C LYS A 261 19.21 9.45 8.87
N GLN A 262 19.18 10.42 9.78
CA GLN A 262 18.03 11.30 10.05
C GLN A 262 16.75 10.53 10.44
N ALA A 263 16.90 9.30 10.93
CA ALA A 263 15.82 8.42 11.34
C ALA A 263 15.29 8.83 12.72
N VAL A 264 14.48 9.89 12.77
CA VAL A 264 14.04 10.56 14.02
C VAL A 264 13.32 9.59 14.98
N ALA A 265 12.40 8.77 14.48
CA ALA A 265 11.64 7.82 15.31
C ALA A 265 12.56 6.78 15.97
N PHE A 266 13.52 6.23 15.22
CA PHE A 266 14.51 5.27 15.72
C PHE A 266 15.47 5.91 16.71
N SER A 267 15.90 7.15 16.44
CA SER A 267 16.79 7.92 17.32
C SER A 267 16.12 8.16 18.67
N ALA A 268 14.86 8.65 18.66
CA ALA A 268 14.08 8.87 19.88
C ALA A 268 13.80 7.56 20.63
N PHE A 269 13.43 6.49 19.93
CA PHE A 269 13.24 5.17 20.52
C PHE A 269 14.51 4.66 21.22
N LEU A 270 15.66 4.69 20.54
CA LEU A 270 16.92 4.19 21.06
C LEU A 270 17.46 5.02 22.23
N MET A 271 17.29 6.35 22.20
CA MET A 271 17.66 7.21 23.33
C MET A 271 16.81 6.89 24.58
N ASN A 272 15.48 6.80 24.43
CA ASN A 272 14.58 6.41 25.52
C ASN A 272 14.90 4.98 26.03
N TYR A 273 15.15 4.04 25.12
CA TYR A 273 15.56 2.68 25.47
C TYR A 273 16.88 2.65 26.25
N LYS A 274 17.83 3.52 25.91
CA LYS A 274 19.11 3.66 26.63
C LYS A 274 18.89 4.17 28.05
N GLU A 275 18.11 5.23 28.21
CA GLU A 275 17.83 5.80 29.54
C GLU A 275 17.10 4.81 30.45
N LYS A 276 16.10 4.10 29.90
CA LYS A 276 15.31 3.12 30.64
C LYS A 276 16.11 1.88 31.06
N ASN A 277 16.90 1.31 30.15
CA ASN A 277 17.52 -0.01 30.35
C ASN A 277 19.02 0.03 30.70
N PHE A 278 19.72 1.12 30.38
CA PHE A 278 21.17 1.27 30.61
C PHE A 278 21.53 2.62 31.25
N PRO A 279 20.91 3.01 32.39
CA PRO A 279 21.12 4.32 33.01
C PRO A 279 22.60 4.54 33.40
N SER A 280 23.15 5.65 32.91
CA SER A 280 24.50 6.11 33.26
C SER A 280 24.53 6.75 34.64
N LYS A 281 25.61 6.52 35.40
CA LYS A 281 25.89 7.35 36.59
C LYS A 281 26.24 8.78 36.13
N VAL A 282 25.53 9.75 36.72
CA VAL A 282 25.34 11.14 36.29
C VAL A 282 26.62 11.90 35.90
N SER A 283 26.53 12.71 34.83
CA SER A 283 27.37 13.89 34.60
C SER A 283 26.48 15.12 34.37
N THR A 284 26.52 16.10 35.27
CA THR A 284 25.71 17.32 35.20
C THR A 284 26.40 18.41 34.38
N LYS A 285 25.99 18.60 33.12
CA LYS A 285 25.88 19.93 32.47
C LYS A 285 25.18 19.87 31.10
N ARG A 286 24.17 20.74 30.94
CA ARG A 286 23.39 21.06 29.71
C ARG A 286 22.58 19.92 29.06
N SER A 287 21.44 19.65 29.72
CA SER A 287 20.10 19.51 29.11
C SER A 287 19.86 18.43 28.05
N LEU A 288 19.71 17.19 28.55
CA LEU A 288 18.55 16.34 28.23
C LEU A 288 18.28 15.54 29.50
N SER A 289 17.14 15.77 30.15
CA SER A 289 16.80 15.06 31.38
C SER A 289 15.30 15.11 31.70
N LEU A 290 14.69 13.94 31.86
CA LEU A 290 13.53 13.77 32.74
C LEU A 290 13.74 12.61 33.74
N GLY A 291 14.99 12.51 34.21
CA GLY A 291 15.36 11.72 35.38
C GLY A 291 15.38 12.57 36.66
N SER A 292 14.22 12.84 37.25
CA SER A 292 14.12 13.17 38.68
C SER A 292 12.72 12.90 39.24
N ILE A 293 12.66 12.13 40.33
CA ILE A 293 11.41 11.87 41.04
C ILE A 293 11.02 13.14 41.81
N ARG A 294 9.86 13.70 41.45
CA ARG A 294 9.16 14.82 42.11
C ARG A 294 9.85 16.20 42.08
N THR A 295 9.81 16.84 40.92
CA THR A 295 9.15 18.16 40.83
C THR A 295 7.95 18.07 39.91
N VAL A 296 6.88 18.80 40.22
CA VAL A 296 5.66 18.78 39.42
C VAL A 296 5.74 19.86 38.33
N ALA A 297 5.75 19.39 37.07
CA ALA A 297 5.37 20.09 35.84
C ALA A 297 6.30 21.17 35.24
N PRO A 298 6.85 20.87 34.04
CA PRO A 298 6.61 21.68 32.85
C PRO A 298 5.29 21.28 32.15
N TRP A 299 4.76 20.09 32.42
CA TRP A 299 3.52 19.57 31.84
C TRP A 299 2.31 19.89 32.74
N ARG A 300 1.38 20.73 32.27
CA ARG A 300 0.09 20.89 32.95
C ARG A 300 -0.76 19.63 32.66
N MET A 301 -1.44 19.12 33.68
CA MET A 301 -2.48 18.09 33.52
C MET A 301 -3.85 18.76 33.45
N THR A 302 -4.79 18.17 32.72
CA THR A 302 -6.19 18.61 32.81
C THR A 302 -6.72 18.36 34.23
N ARG A 303 -7.67 19.17 34.72
CA ARG A 303 -8.24 19.00 36.06
C ARG A 303 -9.19 17.80 36.18
N ASN A 304 -9.61 17.23 35.04
CA ASN A 304 -10.79 16.35 34.96
C ASN A 304 -10.46 14.94 34.43
N THR A 305 -9.23 14.67 33.99
CA THR A 305 -8.81 13.33 33.52
C THR A 305 -7.35 13.05 33.90
N ILE A 306 -7.03 11.78 34.19
CA ILE A 306 -5.70 11.34 34.64
C ILE A 306 -4.75 10.95 33.49
N ASP A 307 -5.28 10.74 32.28
CA ASP A 307 -4.58 10.21 31.12
C ASP A 307 -4.30 11.26 30.02
N THR A 308 -4.63 12.53 30.28
CA THR A 308 -4.59 13.62 29.30
C THR A 308 -3.68 14.76 29.77
N VAL A 309 -2.64 15.04 28.98
CA VAL A 309 -1.73 16.18 29.20
C VAL A 309 -2.28 17.44 28.53
N ASP A 310 -2.29 18.56 29.27
CA ASP A 310 -2.93 19.83 28.86
C ASP A 310 -2.01 20.68 27.97
N ARG A 311 -0.77 20.91 28.39
CA ARG A 311 0.21 21.72 27.64
C ARG A 311 1.62 21.60 28.16
N TYR A 312 2.56 21.76 27.25
CA TYR A 312 3.98 21.97 27.51
C TYR A 312 4.24 23.41 28.01
N ARG A 313 5.22 23.58 28.91
CA ARG A 313 5.66 24.90 29.45
C ARG A 313 7.17 25.07 29.50
N GLY A 314 7.94 24.13 28.93
CA GLY A 314 9.38 24.31 28.77
C GLY A 314 9.70 25.18 27.55
N SER A 315 10.99 25.31 27.26
CA SER A 315 11.55 26.10 26.16
C SER A 315 12.46 25.27 25.25
N ASP A 316 12.26 23.95 25.21
CA ASP A 316 13.00 23.02 24.36
C ASP A 316 12.50 23.15 22.92
N VAL A 317 13.44 23.14 21.96
CA VAL A 317 13.13 23.17 20.52
C VAL A 317 12.73 21.78 19.99
N ASP A 318 13.19 20.72 20.64
CA ASP A 318 12.82 19.33 20.37
C ASP A 318 12.02 18.79 21.56
N VAL A 319 10.72 18.57 21.37
CA VAL A 319 9.78 18.22 22.45
C VAL A 319 9.32 16.77 22.34
N ILE A 320 9.60 15.98 23.38
CA ILE A 320 9.10 14.59 23.52
C ILE A 320 7.97 14.59 24.56
N PHE A 321 6.81 14.05 24.18
CA PHE A 321 5.66 13.96 25.07
C PHE A 321 5.82 12.83 26.11
N PRO A 322 5.35 13.01 27.36
CA PRO A 322 5.60 12.07 28.44
C PRO A 322 4.65 10.86 28.37
N THR A 323 5.19 9.64 28.38
CA THR A 323 4.37 8.40 28.46
C THR A 323 3.67 8.25 29.82
N GLU A 324 4.17 8.88 30.87
CA GLU A 324 3.61 8.82 32.22
C GLU A 324 3.74 10.18 32.94
N VAL A 325 2.70 10.61 33.67
CA VAL A 325 2.77 11.77 34.57
C VAL A 325 2.16 11.41 35.94
N ARG A 326 2.96 11.55 36.99
CA ARG A 326 2.58 11.26 38.41
C ARG A 326 2.04 9.83 38.63
N GLY A 327 2.61 8.80 38.00
CA GLY A 327 2.12 7.42 38.15
C GLY A 327 0.98 7.03 37.20
N ASN A 328 0.52 7.94 36.32
CA ASN A 328 -0.56 7.67 35.37
C ASN A 328 -0.02 7.67 33.96
N ALA A 329 -0.29 6.58 33.21
CA ALA A 329 0.03 6.51 31.79
C ALA A 329 -0.79 7.55 31.01
N ILE A 330 -0.13 8.28 30.11
CA ILE A 330 -0.76 9.31 29.28
C ILE A 330 -1.10 8.72 27.92
N SER A 331 -2.35 8.92 27.51
CA SER A 331 -2.85 8.46 26.21
C SER A 331 -3.46 9.58 25.36
N LYS A 332 -3.59 10.81 25.90
CA LYS A 332 -4.21 11.92 25.16
C LYS A 332 -3.47 13.24 25.34
N ILE A 333 -3.57 14.09 24.32
CA ILE A 333 -3.18 15.50 24.36
C ILE A 333 -4.48 16.30 24.36
N ALA A 334 -4.63 17.25 25.28
CA ALA A 334 -5.87 18.01 25.45
C ALA A 334 -6.16 18.95 24.27
N THR A 335 -7.43 19.35 24.16
CA THR A 335 -7.82 20.52 23.38
C THR A 335 -7.26 21.78 24.04
N ALA A 336 -6.49 22.56 23.26
CA ALA A 336 -5.95 23.84 23.65
C ALA A 336 -6.88 24.99 23.23
N THR A 337 -6.64 26.17 23.81
CA THR A 337 -7.23 27.43 23.33
C THR A 337 -6.73 27.77 21.92
N ALA A 338 -7.53 28.52 21.14
CA ALA A 338 -7.17 28.95 19.79
C ALA A 338 -5.85 29.74 19.70
N THR A 339 -5.44 30.36 20.82
CA THR A 339 -4.10 30.90 21.05
C THR A 339 -3.30 29.87 21.84
N VAL A 340 -2.24 29.32 21.23
CA VAL A 340 -1.25 28.47 21.92
C VAL A 340 -0.25 29.34 22.70
N PRO A 341 0.52 28.76 23.63
CA PRO A 341 1.54 29.48 24.38
C PRO A 341 2.69 29.96 23.47
N ASP A 342 3.28 31.13 23.72
CA ASP A 342 4.37 31.65 22.86
C ASP A 342 5.58 30.71 22.75
N ASN A 343 5.88 29.93 23.80
CA ASN A 343 6.96 28.93 23.76
C ASN A 343 6.73 27.80 22.74
N TYR A 344 5.53 27.64 22.19
CA TYR A 344 5.26 26.68 21.11
C TYR A 344 5.82 27.17 19.75
N LYS A 345 6.08 28.47 19.60
CA LYS A 345 6.70 29.04 18.38
C LYS A 345 8.16 28.62 18.22
N GLU A 346 8.82 28.23 19.29
CA GLU A 346 10.22 27.76 19.29
C GLU A 346 10.35 26.25 19.01
N ILE A 347 9.24 25.50 19.00
CA ILE A 347 9.28 24.04 18.77
C ILE A 347 9.56 23.77 17.28
N VAL A 348 10.64 23.05 17.01
CA VAL A 348 11.10 22.61 15.69
C VAL A 348 10.79 21.15 15.43
N SER A 349 10.89 20.28 16.45
CA SER A 349 10.56 18.85 16.33
C SER A 349 9.67 18.39 17.46
N LEU A 350 8.71 17.52 17.13
CA LEU A 350 7.72 16.98 18.05
C LEU A 350 7.69 15.45 17.98
N VAL A 351 7.82 14.77 19.12
CA VAL A 351 7.70 13.31 19.23
C VAL A 351 6.56 12.96 20.19
N ILE A 352 5.56 12.25 19.67
CA ILE A 352 4.45 11.73 20.47
C ILE A 352 4.63 10.20 20.53
N PRO A 353 4.95 9.63 21.71
CA PRO A 353 5.32 8.22 21.83
C PRO A 353 4.11 7.28 21.72
N GLU A 354 4.38 5.99 21.59
CA GLU A 354 3.35 4.95 21.58
C GLU A 354 2.49 4.94 22.85
N GLY A 355 1.21 4.61 22.69
CA GLY A 355 0.18 4.66 23.74
C GLY A 355 -0.77 5.85 23.62
N TYR A 356 -0.39 6.90 22.88
CA TYR A 356 -1.29 8.02 22.59
C TYR A 356 -2.36 7.62 21.56
N VAL A 357 -3.63 7.89 21.88
CA VAL A 357 -4.82 7.57 21.07
C VAL A 357 -5.47 8.80 20.43
N SER A 358 -5.29 10.01 20.97
CA SER A 358 -5.87 11.23 20.38
C SER A 358 -5.08 12.51 20.68
N ILE A 359 -5.02 13.40 19.68
CA ILE A 359 -4.59 14.79 19.82
C ILE A 359 -5.83 15.70 19.78
N GLY A 360 -6.00 16.55 20.78
CA GLY A 360 -7.12 17.49 20.89
C GLY A 360 -7.03 18.69 19.95
N ASP A 361 -8.09 19.51 19.96
CA ASP A 361 -8.24 20.64 19.05
C ASP A 361 -7.24 21.76 19.39
N ASN A 362 -6.71 22.44 18.38
CA ASN A 362 -5.68 23.50 18.48
C ASN A 362 -4.38 23.10 19.21
N ALA A 363 -4.15 21.82 19.54
CA ALA A 363 -3.08 21.38 20.46
C ALA A 363 -1.67 21.91 20.12
N PHE A 364 -1.37 22.09 18.84
CA PHE A 364 -0.11 22.62 18.29
C PHE A 364 -0.34 23.75 17.28
N ARG A 365 -1.49 24.44 17.35
CA ARG A 365 -1.86 25.51 16.41
C ARG A 365 -0.90 26.69 16.48
N GLY A 366 -0.14 26.96 15.42
CA GLY A 366 0.81 28.07 15.38
C GLY A 366 2.18 27.75 15.96
N CYS A 367 2.58 26.47 15.98
CA CYS A 367 4.00 26.12 16.06
C CYS A 367 4.68 26.48 14.73
N GLU A 368 4.92 27.77 14.50
CA GLU A 368 5.34 28.29 13.19
C GLU A 368 6.69 27.71 12.72
N ASN A 369 7.60 27.40 13.66
CA ASN A 369 8.88 26.75 13.38
C ASN A 369 8.84 25.22 13.33
N LEU A 370 7.69 24.56 13.57
CA LEU A 370 7.61 23.10 13.58
C LEU A 370 7.90 22.54 12.19
N GLU A 371 9.00 21.82 12.06
CA GLU A 371 9.48 21.20 10.81
C GLU A 371 9.17 19.70 10.75
N ARG A 372 9.21 19.01 11.90
CA ARG A 372 9.12 17.55 11.99
C ARG A 372 8.18 17.08 13.08
N ILE A 373 7.41 16.05 12.78
CA ILE A 373 6.53 15.38 13.75
C ILE A 373 6.60 13.86 13.61
N SER A 374 6.70 13.17 14.74
CA SER A 374 6.56 11.72 14.85
C SER A 374 5.23 11.40 15.56
N LEU A 375 4.33 10.73 14.84
CA LEU A 375 3.02 10.28 15.31
C LEU A 375 3.05 8.77 15.61
N PRO A 376 2.44 8.29 16.71
CA PRO A 376 2.49 6.88 17.09
C PRO A 376 1.46 6.04 16.34
N SER A 377 1.75 4.76 16.14
CA SER A 377 0.86 3.78 15.51
C SER A 377 -0.46 3.59 16.26
N THR A 378 -0.47 3.79 17.59
CA THR A 378 -1.69 3.77 18.40
C THR A 378 -2.67 4.90 18.09
N LEU A 379 -2.25 6.00 17.45
CA LEU A 379 -3.05 7.22 17.30
C LEU A 379 -4.31 6.98 16.44
N LYS A 380 -5.47 7.43 16.94
CA LYS A 380 -6.80 7.26 16.30
C LYS A 380 -7.44 8.56 15.83
N LYS A 381 -7.14 9.70 16.45
CA LYS A 381 -7.78 10.99 16.16
C LYS A 381 -6.81 12.18 16.18
N LEU A 382 -6.94 13.06 15.19
CA LEU A 382 -6.41 14.42 15.17
C LEU A 382 -7.55 15.44 15.26
N GLY A 383 -7.51 16.33 16.25
CA GLY A 383 -8.54 17.34 16.55
C GLY A 383 -8.57 18.54 15.61
N LYS A 384 -9.62 19.35 15.74
CA LYS A 384 -9.86 20.54 14.91
C LYS A 384 -8.71 21.52 15.05
N CYS A 385 -8.19 22.05 13.95
CA CYS A 385 -7.03 22.96 13.94
C CYS A 385 -5.76 22.43 14.64
N ALA A 386 -5.60 21.12 14.90
CA ALA A 386 -4.54 20.61 15.80
C ALA A 386 -3.12 21.06 15.41
N PHE A 387 -2.82 21.17 14.11
CA PHE A 387 -1.56 21.64 13.53
C PHE A 387 -1.76 22.84 12.58
N ALA A 388 -2.86 23.58 12.71
CA ALA A 388 -3.10 24.76 11.89
C ALA A 388 -1.99 25.79 12.10
N ARG A 389 -1.55 26.49 11.05
CA ARG A 389 -0.45 27.48 11.08
C ARG A 389 0.94 26.94 11.44
N CYS A 390 1.20 25.64 11.33
CA CYS A 390 2.56 25.10 11.39
C CYS A 390 3.30 25.37 10.06
N GLY A 391 3.80 26.60 9.89
CA GLY A 391 4.27 27.13 8.61
C GLY A 391 5.49 26.43 7.99
N LYS A 392 6.33 25.78 8.80
CA LYS A 392 7.49 24.99 8.33
C LYS A 392 7.25 23.49 8.17
N LEU A 393 6.10 22.96 8.58
CA LEU A 393 5.82 21.52 8.54
C LEU A 393 5.50 21.11 7.10
N GLN A 394 6.47 20.55 6.38
CA GLN A 394 6.33 20.24 4.94
C GLN A 394 5.79 18.85 4.64
N GLU A 395 5.97 17.90 5.56
CA GLU A 395 5.60 16.50 5.38
C GLU A 395 5.04 15.89 6.67
N VAL A 396 4.01 15.07 6.53
CA VAL A 396 3.41 14.27 7.62
C VAL A 396 3.17 12.84 7.15
N GLU A 397 3.71 11.89 7.90
CA GLU A 397 3.34 10.48 7.80
C GLU A 397 2.16 10.18 8.72
N LEU A 398 1.07 9.65 8.17
CA LEU A 398 -0.12 9.27 8.92
C LEU A 398 -0.01 7.80 9.39
N PRO A 399 -0.15 7.53 10.70
CA PRO A 399 -0.02 6.18 11.22
C PRO A 399 -1.16 5.28 10.73
N LYS A 400 -0.87 4.02 10.41
CA LYS A 400 -1.83 3.02 9.90
C LYS A 400 -3.13 2.92 10.70
N GLY A 401 -3.07 3.23 12.01
CA GLY A 401 -4.19 3.18 12.93
C GLY A 401 -5.13 4.38 12.94
N ILE A 402 -4.84 5.47 12.22
CA ILE A 402 -5.62 6.72 12.28
C ILE A 402 -7.04 6.52 11.71
N LYS A 403 -8.05 7.11 12.37
CA LYS A 403 -9.46 7.00 11.99
C LYS A 403 -10.13 8.33 11.67
N TYR A 404 -9.70 9.43 12.30
CA TYR A 404 -10.34 10.74 12.17
C TYR A 404 -9.30 11.87 12.07
N ILE A 405 -9.43 12.71 11.05
CA ILE A 405 -8.70 13.97 10.88
C ILE A 405 -9.73 15.09 10.74
N GLU A 406 -9.86 15.90 11.78
CA GLU A 406 -10.93 16.89 11.95
C GLU A 406 -10.71 18.17 11.12
N GLU A 407 -11.72 19.05 11.15
CA GLU A 407 -11.76 20.34 10.44
C GLU A 407 -10.50 21.18 10.67
N ASP A 408 -10.00 21.83 9.61
CA ASP A 408 -8.85 22.73 9.65
C ASP A 408 -7.56 22.14 10.27
N CYS A 409 -7.45 20.82 10.47
CA CYS A 409 -6.36 20.17 11.22
C CYS A 409 -4.96 20.68 10.84
N PHE A 410 -4.69 20.85 9.54
CA PHE A 410 -3.44 21.38 8.99
C PHE A 410 -3.66 22.69 8.19
N TYR A 411 -4.71 23.45 8.49
CA TYR A 411 -5.04 24.70 7.80
C TYR A 411 -3.88 25.71 7.88
N ASN A 412 -3.45 26.24 6.73
CA ASN A 412 -2.34 27.18 6.61
C ASN A 412 -1.01 26.68 7.24
N SER A 413 -0.81 25.35 7.25
CA SER A 413 0.52 24.74 7.48
C SER A 413 1.39 24.82 6.21
N GLY A 414 2.68 24.52 6.34
CA GLY A 414 3.61 24.42 5.22
C GLY A 414 3.51 23.13 4.39
N LEU A 415 2.48 22.31 4.61
CA LEU A 415 2.41 20.95 4.07
C LEU A 415 2.44 20.93 2.55
N LYS A 416 3.29 20.06 2.01
CA LYS A 416 3.39 19.73 0.58
C LYS A 416 3.12 18.25 0.33
N ILE A 417 3.43 17.38 1.30
CA ILE A 417 3.30 15.92 1.17
C ILE A 417 2.60 15.36 2.40
N VAL A 418 1.66 14.43 2.18
CA VAL A 418 1.06 13.61 3.23
C VAL A 418 1.08 12.15 2.78
N ILE A 419 1.66 11.28 3.62
CA ILE A 419 1.83 9.85 3.34
C ILE A 419 0.83 9.05 4.16
N PHE A 420 0.05 8.20 3.50
CA PHE A 420 -0.86 7.23 4.12
C PHE A 420 -0.19 5.86 4.16
N HIS A 421 0.13 5.36 5.36
CA HIS A 421 0.67 4.00 5.56
C HIS A 421 -0.43 2.91 5.50
N GLY A 422 -1.21 2.91 4.41
CA GLY A 422 -2.35 2.01 4.22
C GLY A 422 -3.53 2.28 5.16
N CYS A 423 -3.61 3.45 5.76
CA CYS A 423 -4.78 3.94 6.51
C CYS A 423 -5.80 4.62 5.60
N ASP A 424 -7.09 4.48 5.94
CA ASP A 424 -8.22 5.16 5.30
C ASP A 424 -9.07 5.89 6.37
N PRO A 425 -8.60 7.05 6.88
CA PRO A 425 -9.32 7.82 7.88
C PRO A 425 -10.47 8.63 7.27
N TRP A 426 -11.48 8.93 8.09
CA TRP A 426 -12.39 10.04 7.81
C TRP A 426 -11.60 11.35 7.88
N ILE A 427 -11.70 12.16 6.82
CA ILE A 427 -10.99 13.42 6.65
C ILE A 427 -12.01 14.54 6.47
N SER A 428 -11.95 15.56 7.32
CA SER A 428 -12.77 16.76 7.17
C SER A 428 -12.34 17.59 5.95
N THR A 429 -13.29 18.31 5.36
CA THR A 429 -13.17 18.97 4.05
C THR A 429 -12.16 20.10 3.99
N SER A 430 -11.80 20.67 5.14
CA SER A 430 -10.75 21.69 5.29
C SER A 430 -9.53 21.19 6.07
N ALA A 431 -9.43 19.89 6.35
CA ALA A 431 -8.36 19.31 7.16
C ALA A 431 -6.94 19.60 6.63
N PHE A 432 -6.79 19.85 5.33
CA PHE A 432 -5.52 20.15 4.67
C PHE A 432 -5.56 21.47 3.91
N GLY A 433 -4.39 22.08 3.72
CA GLY A 433 -4.23 23.27 2.87
C GLY A 433 -4.43 22.99 1.38
N ARG A 434 -4.35 24.05 0.58
CA ARG A 434 -4.27 23.93 -0.88
C ARG A 434 -2.90 23.34 -1.28
N ASP A 435 -2.85 22.70 -2.45
CA ASP A 435 -1.62 22.23 -3.09
C ASP A 435 -0.81 21.14 -2.33
N VAL A 436 -1.48 20.38 -1.45
CA VAL A 436 -0.91 19.19 -0.79
C VAL A 436 -0.98 17.97 -1.71
N ARG A 437 0.15 17.26 -1.87
CA ARG A 437 0.25 15.97 -2.57
C ARG A 437 0.04 14.81 -1.60
N PHE A 438 -0.89 13.93 -1.92
CA PHE A 438 -1.15 12.71 -1.16
C PHE A 438 -0.43 11.49 -1.78
N ILE A 439 0.13 10.62 -0.94
CA ILE A 439 0.83 9.39 -1.33
C ILE A 439 0.25 8.22 -0.52
N GLY A 440 -0.02 7.08 -1.16
CA GLY A 440 -0.33 5.82 -0.46
C GLY A 440 -1.80 5.47 -0.24
N ASN A 441 -2.77 6.33 -0.59
CA ASN A 441 -4.19 6.00 -0.54
C ASN A 441 -4.79 5.76 -1.95
N LYS A 442 -5.66 4.74 -2.08
CA LYS A 442 -6.39 4.35 -3.30
C LYS A 442 -7.87 4.75 -3.31
N HIS A 443 -8.45 5.14 -2.18
CA HIS A 443 -9.87 5.49 -2.03
C HIS A 443 -10.03 6.61 -1.00
N ILE A 444 -10.99 7.51 -1.20
CA ILE A 444 -11.58 8.31 -0.11
C ILE A 444 -13.09 8.08 -0.20
N PRO A 445 -13.63 7.02 0.43
CA PRO A 445 -15.01 6.61 0.26
C PRO A 445 -15.88 7.13 1.42
N GLY A 446 -16.94 7.89 1.09
CA GLY A 446 -18.00 8.24 2.05
C GLY A 446 -18.02 9.70 2.50
N GLN A 447 -18.87 10.49 1.83
CA GLN A 447 -19.56 11.73 2.23
C GLN A 447 -19.11 12.45 3.52
N ARG A 448 -18.90 13.77 3.53
CA ARG A 448 -19.80 14.80 2.99
C ARG A 448 -18.99 16.04 2.60
N ILE A 449 -18.86 16.34 1.31
CA ILE A 449 -18.09 17.49 0.81
C ILE A 449 -18.84 18.78 1.15
N SER A 450 -18.21 19.72 1.85
CA SER A 450 -18.82 20.99 2.24
C SER A 450 -18.72 22.01 1.11
N ASP A 451 -19.71 22.88 1.00
CA ASP A 451 -19.83 23.86 -0.08
C ASP A 451 -18.67 24.86 -0.14
N SER A 452 -17.86 24.99 0.93
CA SER A 452 -16.62 25.77 0.96
C SER A 452 -15.49 25.16 0.10
N TRP A 453 -15.39 23.82 0.04
CA TRP A 453 -14.42 23.12 -0.81
C TRP A 453 -14.84 23.23 -2.28
N LEU A 454 -16.14 23.05 -2.54
CA LEU A 454 -16.74 23.33 -3.85
C LEU A 454 -16.60 24.80 -4.25
N GLY A 455 -16.78 25.78 -3.34
CA GLY A 455 -16.73 27.21 -3.66
C GLY A 455 -15.39 27.69 -4.20
N SER A 456 -14.28 27.10 -3.75
CA SER A 456 -12.93 27.37 -4.31
C SER A 456 -12.69 26.68 -5.67
N TYR A 457 -13.49 25.67 -6.02
CA TYR A 457 -13.42 24.91 -7.27
C TYR A 457 -14.48 25.37 -8.31
N ALA A 458 -15.60 25.93 -7.84
CA ALA A 458 -16.79 26.25 -8.63
C ALA A 458 -16.62 27.50 -9.50
N LYS A 459 -15.76 28.44 -9.09
CA LYS A 459 -15.45 29.64 -9.90
C LYS A 459 -14.70 29.34 -11.22
N PHE A 460 -14.51 28.05 -11.53
CA PHE A 460 -13.85 27.53 -12.73
C PHE A 460 -14.81 26.78 -13.69
N ILE A 461 -16.06 26.46 -13.31
CA ILE A 461 -16.93 25.55 -14.10
C ILE A 461 -18.38 26.06 -14.24
N GLU A 462 -18.58 26.85 -15.31
CA GLU A 462 -19.85 27.34 -15.86
C GLU A 462 -19.70 27.47 -17.39
N ILE A 463 -20.71 27.46 -18.28
CA ILE A 463 -22.11 26.97 -18.24
C ILE A 463 -22.23 25.89 -19.35
N ASN A 464 -23.14 24.89 -19.22
CA ASN A 464 -23.55 23.80 -20.16
C ASN A 464 -23.20 22.35 -19.70
N PRO A 465 -23.85 21.29 -20.26
CA PRO A 465 -23.63 19.89 -19.91
C PRO A 465 -22.68 19.10 -20.82
N LYS A 466 -21.77 18.31 -20.21
CA LYS A 466 -20.82 17.37 -20.82
C LYS A 466 -20.51 16.30 -19.81
N ILE A 467 -20.30 15.04 -20.18
CA ILE A 467 -19.99 13.98 -19.20
C ILE A 467 -18.73 13.25 -19.62
N GLU A 468 -17.75 13.18 -18.74
CA GLU A 468 -16.56 12.35 -18.92
C GLU A 468 -16.78 10.99 -18.25
N TYR A 469 -16.62 9.89 -18.98
CA TYR A 469 -16.81 8.52 -18.48
C TYR A 469 -15.72 7.60 -19.05
N GLU A 470 -15.09 6.79 -18.19
CA GLU A 470 -13.97 5.90 -18.54
C GLU A 470 -12.85 6.56 -19.37
N GLY A 471 -12.54 7.84 -19.06
CA GLY A 471 -11.51 8.62 -19.75
C GLY A 471 -11.90 9.12 -21.15
N LYS A 472 -13.15 8.95 -21.57
CA LYS A 472 -13.71 9.52 -22.81
C LYS A 472 -14.63 10.69 -22.46
N LEU A 473 -14.46 11.83 -23.13
CA LEU A 473 -15.29 13.01 -22.94
C LEU A 473 -16.47 12.99 -23.91
N PHE A 474 -17.69 12.89 -23.39
CA PHE A 474 -18.94 13.06 -24.11
C PHE A 474 -19.51 14.46 -23.87
N VAL A 475 -20.24 14.98 -24.86
CA VAL A 475 -20.84 16.31 -24.84
C VAL A 475 -22.27 16.15 -25.31
N PHE A 476 -23.24 16.64 -24.53
CA PHE A 476 -24.66 16.53 -24.86
C PHE A 476 -25.20 17.91 -25.23
N SER A 477 -25.99 18.03 -26.30
CA SER A 477 -26.65 19.28 -26.67
C SER A 477 -28.07 19.04 -27.20
N GLY A 478 -28.99 19.94 -26.87
CA GLY A 478 -30.41 19.79 -27.22
C GLY A 478 -31.19 18.90 -26.25
N LEU A 479 -30.72 18.73 -25.01
CA LEU A 479 -31.59 18.24 -23.94
C LEU A 479 -32.62 19.35 -23.66
N GLY A 480 -33.90 19.01 -23.75
CA GLY A 480 -35.04 19.95 -23.69
C GLY A 480 -35.04 20.83 -22.42
N THR A 481 -35.88 21.87 -22.42
CA THR A 481 -35.81 23.09 -21.55
C THR A 481 -35.87 22.90 -20.02
N GLY A 482 -35.87 21.67 -19.51
CA GLY A 482 -35.56 21.36 -18.12
C GLY A 482 -34.06 21.47 -17.80
N ASN A 483 -33.73 21.39 -16.52
CA ASN A 483 -32.35 21.40 -16.04
C ASN A 483 -31.60 20.15 -16.53
N ALA A 484 -30.59 20.33 -17.40
CA ALA A 484 -29.92 19.22 -18.10
C ALA A 484 -29.26 18.17 -17.19
N ARG A 485 -29.04 18.47 -15.91
CA ARG A 485 -28.61 17.46 -14.91
C ARG A 485 -29.70 16.47 -14.54
N ASP A 486 -30.96 16.85 -14.62
CA ASP A 486 -32.09 16.03 -14.16
C ASP A 486 -32.56 15.03 -15.24
N HIS A 487 -31.97 15.12 -16.44
CA HIS A 487 -32.16 14.15 -17.51
C HIS A 487 -31.63 12.77 -17.11
N GLU A 488 -32.45 11.73 -17.23
CA GLU A 488 -32.18 10.40 -16.63
C GLU A 488 -30.85 9.77 -17.09
N ILE A 489 -30.53 9.89 -18.39
CA ILE A 489 -29.25 9.43 -18.96
C ILE A 489 -28.06 10.16 -18.32
N VAL A 490 -28.18 11.47 -18.09
CA VAL A 490 -27.12 12.28 -17.45
C VAL A 490 -26.93 11.83 -16.00
N GLN A 491 -28.02 11.59 -15.26
CA GLN A 491 -27.99 11.01 -13.92
C GLN A 491 -27.42 9.59 -13.88
N SER A 492 -27.64 8.77 -14.90
CA SER A 492 -27.09 7.40 -14.97
C SER A 492 -25.58 7.42 -15.11
N VAL A 493 -25.03 8.23 -16.02
CA VAL A 493 -23.58 8.33 -16.22
C VAL A 493 -22.90 9.01 -15.02
N ILE A 494 -23.52 10.03 -14.41
CA ILE A 494 -23.02 10.66 -13.17
C ILE A 494 -23.00 9.65 -12.00
N ARG A 495 -24.07 8.85 -11.82
CA ARG A 495 -24.13 7.79 -10.79
C ARG A 495 -23.02 6.74 -10.95
N LYS A 496 -22.55 6.50 -12.18
CA LYS A 496 -21.41 5.61 -12.48
C LYS A 496 -20.05 6.33 -12.45
N GLY A 497 -19.96 7.50 -11.81
CA GLY A 497 -18.70 8.24 -11.60
C GLY A 497 -18.35 9.22 -12.73
N GLY A 498 -19.26 9.49 -13.66
CA GLY A 498 -19.01 10.40 -14.78
C GLY A 498 -19.11 11.89 -14.42
N LEU A 499 -18.30 12.73 -15.07
CA LEU A 499 -18.02 14.09 -14.59
C LEU A 499 -18.63 15.20 -15.47
N PHE A 500 -19.52 16.01 -14.89
CA PHE A 500 -20.26 17.07 -15.59
C PHE A 500 -19.42 18.35 -15.86
N ARG A 501 -19.27 18.80 -17.11
CA ARG A 501 -18.46 19.99 -17.48
C ARG A 501 -19.15 20.92 -18.51
N SER A 502 -18.68 22.16 -18.64
CA SER A 502 -19.30 23.22 -19.46
C SER A 502 -18.70 23.50 -20.84
N THR A 503 -17.39 23.38 -21.04
CA THR A 503 -16.69 23.86 -22.26
C THR A 503 -16.11 22.74 -23.14
N VAL A 504 -16.11 22.92 -24.47
CA VAL A 504 -15.52 21.95 -25.42
C VAL A 504 -14.00 22.15 -25.44
N SER A 505 -13.22 21.07 -25.36
CA SER A 505 -11.77 21.13 -25.51
C SER A 505 -11.33 20.58 -26.87
N GLY A 506 -10.17 20.98 -27.37
CA GLY A 506 -9.56 20.40 -28.57
C GLY A 506 -9.11 18.92 -28.43
N LYS A 507 -9.37 18.28 -27.27
CA LYS A 507 -9.18 16.85 -26.99
C LYS A 507 -10.50 16.06 -26.93
N THR A 508 -11.60 16.61 -27.45
CA THR A 508 -12.91 15.95 -27.38
C THR A 508 -13.02 14.89 -28.48
N ASP A 509 -13.07 13.60 -28.09
CA ASP A 509 -13.14 12.50 -29.06
C ASP A 509 -14.59 12.17 -29.50
N TYR A 510 -15.59 12.43 -28.65
CA TYR A 510 -17.01 12.08 -28.90
C TYR A 510 -17.97 13.24 -28.60
N LEU A 511 -18.94 13.45 -29.49
CA LEU A 511 -19.98 14.49 -29.38
C LEU A 511 -21.35 13.85 -29.65
N ILE A 512 -22.31 14.00 -28.74
CA ILE A 512 -23.67 13.42 -28.82
C ILE A 512 -24.68 14.56 -28.94
N VAL A 513 -25.49 14.56 -30.01
CA VAL A 513 -26.32 15.71 -30.39
C VAL A 513 -27.76 15.30 -30.69
N SER A 514 -28.74 16.01 -30.11
CA SER A 514 -30.13 16.00 -30.61
C SER A 514 -30.19 16.69 -31.99
N PRO A 515 -31.14 16.34 -32.88
CA PRO A 515 -31.18 16.79 -34.28
C PRO A 515 -31.69 18.23 -34.44
N GLU A 516 -32.14 18.86 -33.35
CA GLU A 516 -32.67 20.22 -33.36
C GLU A 516 -31.64 21.25 -33.85
N ASN A 517 -32.10 22.34 -34.49
CA ASN A 517 -31.26 23.36 -35.14
C ASN A 517 -30.10 23.91 -34.27
N ALA A 518 -30.24 23.92 -32.94
CA ALA A 518 -29.19 24.36 -32.01
C ALA A 518 -28.00 23.39 -31.88
N GLY A 519 -28.15 22.12 -32.28
CA GLY A 519 -27.08 21.13 -32.34
C GLY A 519 -26.12 21.38 -33.51
N ILE A 520 -26.66 21.64 -34.70
CA ILE A 520 -25.91 21.80 -35.96
C ILE A 520 -24.83 22.89 -35.84
N THR A 521 -25.19 24.08 -35.36
CA THR A 521 -24.25 25.21 -35.18
C THR A 521 -23.11 24.89 -34.21
N LYS A 522 -23.34 24.00 -33.22
CA LYS A 522 -22.33 23.57 -32.25
C LYS A 522 -21.39 22.48 -32.78
N ILE A 523 -21.90 21.59 -33.65
CA ILE A 523 -21.08 20.65 -34.42
C ILE A 523 -20.09 21.44 -35.29
N ASP A 524 -20.58 22.45 -36.00
CA ASP A 524 -19.79 23.27 -36.91
C ASP A 524 -18.67 24.05 -36.18
N ALA A 525 -18.97 24.59 -34.99
CA ALA A 525 -17.99 25.23 -34.12
C ALA A 525 -16.94 24.24 -33.57
N ALA A 526 -17.34 23.02 -33.19
CA ALA A 526 -16.42 21.98 -32.70
C ALA A 526 -15.47 21.49 -33.81
N ILE A 527 -15.96 21.36 -35.05
CA ILE A 527 -15.15 21.02 -36.22
C ILE A 527 -14.14 22.13 -36.52
N LYS A 528 -14.53 23.41 -36.41
CA LYS A 528 -13.63 24.56 -36.65
C LYS A 528 -12.51 24.73 -35.61
N GLN A 529 -12.69 24.26 -34.37
CA GLN A 529 -11.66 24.34 -33.31
C GLN A 529 -10.58 23.24 -33.37
N LYS A 530 -10.62 22.37 -34.38
CA LYS A 530 -9.80 21.16 -34.48
C LYS A 530 -8.32 21.46 -34.77
N LYS A 531 -7.42 21.01 -33.88
CA LYS A 531 -5.97 20.96 -34.20
C LYS A 531 -5.70 19.88 -35.27
N LYS A 532 -4.79 20.17 -36.19
CA LYS A 532 -4.40 19.31 -37.32
C LYS A 532 -3.87 17.95 -36.79
N GLY A 533 -4.70 16.91 -36.87
CA GLY A 533 -4.36 15.54 -36.44
C GLY A 533 -5.42 14.83 -35.59
N SER A 534 -6.34 15.53 -34.93
CA SER A 534 -7.41 14.89 -34.13
C SER A 534 -8.50 14.25 -35.01
N SER A 535 -9.40 13.45 -34.43
CA SER A 535 -10.68 13.04 -35.04
C SER A 535 -11.81 13.11 -34.01
N ILE A 536 -12.89 13.82 -34.33
CA ILE A 536 -14.08 13.91 -33.48
C ILE A 536 -15.13 12.98 -34.08
N LYS A 537 -15.63 12.02 -33.31
CA LYS A 537 -16.78 11.19 -33.71
C LYS A 537 -18.06 11.85 -33.21
N VAL A 538 -18.95 12.18 -34.15
CA VAL A 538 -20.28 12.73 -33.85
C VAL A 538 -21.29 11.59 -33.89
N ILE A 539 -22.13 11.51 -32.87
CA ILE A 539 -23.25 10.59 -32.75
C ILE A 539 -24.51 11.46 -32.71
N VAL A 540 -25.32 11.39 -33.77
CA VAL A 540 -26.61 12.08 -33.84
C VAL A 540 -27.66 11.17 -33.21
N LEU A 541 -28.39 11.69 -32.22
CA LEU A 541 -29.53 11.04 -31.60
C LEU A 541 -30.79 11.45 -32.37
N GLU A 542 -31.19 10.68 -33.38
CA GLU A 542 -32.58 10.76 -33.89
C GLU A 542 -33.50 10.00 -32.92
N ASP A 543 -33.53 10.52 -31.68
CA ASP A 543 -33.90 9.84 -30.43
C ASP A 543 -33.10 8.53 -30.19
N LEU A 544 -33.52 7.75 -29.17
CA LEU A 544 -33.24 6.30 -29.05
C LEU A 544 -31.73 5.97 -28.67
N VAL A 545 -31.32 4.83 -28.05
CA VAL A 545 -31.97 3.56 -27.67
C VAL A 545 -31.05 2.65 -26.83
N SER A 546 -31.48 1.68 -25.99
CA SER A 546 -32.79 1.11 -25.56
C SER A 546 -33.65 0.27 -26.55
N ASP A 547 -33.11 0.05 -27.73
CA ASP A 547 -33.44 -0.89 -28.83
C ASP A 547 -32.12 -1.61 -29.21
N MET A 548 -30.97 -1.16 -28.67
CA MET A 548 -29.64 -1.79 -28.82
C MET A 548 -29.53 -3.09 -27.99
N ALA A 549 -30.59 -3.89 -28.04
CA ALA A 549 -30.68 -5.27 -27.59
C ALA A 549 -31.45 -6.15 -28.58
N GLU A 550 -32.18 -5.61 -29.57
CA GLU A 550 -32.79 -6.41 -30.64
C GLU A 550 -32.99 -5.63 -31.97
N LYS A 551 -31.87 -5.24 -32.59
CA LYS A 551 -31.74 -4.96 -34.04
C LYS A 551 -30.27 -4.96 -34.48
#